data_AF-A0A539DQL8-F1
#
_entry.id   AF-A0A539DQL8-F1
#
_cell.length_a   1.000
_cell.length_b   1.000
_cell.length_c   1.000
_cell.angle_alpha   90.00
_cell.angle_beta   90.00
_cell.angle_gamma   90.00
#
_symmetry.space_group_name_H-M   'P 1'
#
loop_
_entity.id
_entity.type
_entity.pdbx_description
1 polymer ?
#
loop_
_entity_poly.entity_id
_entity_poly.type
_entity_poly.pdbx_seq_one_letter_code
_entity_poly.pdbx_strand_id
1 'polypeptide(L)'
;FAAKLNREMVELEQLDAEDAELLAGLLADHVRLTGSAVAERVLADWPDQVGRFKRVMPRDYARVLGVMKRAEAEGLDEAATLDRVMEASRG
;
A
#
# COMPACT_ATOMS: atom_id res chain seq x y z
N PHE A 1 -12.78 10.97 -6.06
CA PHE A 1 -12.14 9.72 -6.53
C PHE A 1 -13.01 8.49 -6.28
N ALA A 2 -13.49 8.26 -5.05
CA ALA A 2 -14.18 7.02 -4.66
C ALA A 2 -15.39 6.57 -5.52
N ALA A 3 -16.08 7.49 -6.21
CA ALA A 3 -17.17 7.17 -7.13
C ALA A 3 -16.71 6.65 -8.51
N LYS A 4 -15.42 6.77 -8.83
CA LYS A 4 -14.80 6.32 -10.09
C LYS A 4 -14.05 4.99 -9.96
N LEU A 5 -14.07 4.36 -8.77
CA LEU A 5 -13.36 3.13 -8.48
C LEU A 5 -14.28 1.92 -8.72
N ASN A 6 -13.82 0.90 -9.46
CA ASN A 6 -14.47 -0.40 -9.42
C ASN A 6 -14.17 -1.06 -8.06
N ARG A 7 -15.20 -1.30 -7.24
CA ARG A 7 -15.07 -1.82 -5.86
C ARG A 7 -15.32 -3.32 -5.74
N GLU A 8 -15.38 -4.04 -6.84
CA GLU A 8 -15.62 -5.49 -6.82
C GLU A 8 -14.56 -6.23 -6.00
N MET A 9 -13.28 -5.86 -6.18
CA MET A 9 -12.15 -6.59 -5.59
C MET A 9 -11.22 -5.72 -4.72
N VAL A 10 -11.47 -4.42 -4.61
CA VAL A 10 -10.54 -3.48 -3.95
C VAL A 10 -11.26 -2.55 -2.99
N GLU A 11 -10.52 -2.10 -1.98
CA GLU A 11 -10.93 -1.05 -1.04
C GLU A 11 -9.99 0.16 -1.10
N LEU A 12 -10.47 1.28 -0.57
CA LEU A 12 -9.65 2.48 -0.37
C LEU A 12 -9.26 2.61 1.10
N GLU A 13 -7.96 2.68 1.33
CA GLU A 13 -7.37 2.82 2.65
C GLU A 13 -6.64 4.16 2.76
N GLN A 14 -6.51 4.66 3.99
CA GLN A 14 -5.59 5.75 4.28
C GLN A 14 -4.15 5.23 4.20
N LEU A 15 -3.21 6.10 3.81
CA LEU A 15 -1.80 5.74 3.87
C LEU A 15 -1.38 5.60 5.33
N ASP A 16 -0.65 4.54 5.64
CA ASP A 16 0.14 4.48 6.87
C ASP A 16 1.49 5.22 6.69
N ALA A 17 2.33 5.21 7.73
CA ALA A 17 3.60 5.92 7.70
C ALA A 17 4.58 5.33 6.66
N GLU A 18 4.57 4.00 6.50
CA GLU A 18 5.44 3.30 5.55
C GLU A 18 4.98 3.58 4.11
N ASP A 19 3.67 3.52 3.86
CA ASP A 19 3.08 3.91 2.58
C ASP A 19 3.44 5.35 2.20
N ALA A 20 3.37 6.28 3.17
CA ALA A 20 3.67 7.70 2.95
C ALA A 20 5.14 7.92 2.62
N GLU A 21 6.06 7.26 3.32
CA GLU A 21 7.50 7.32 3.05
C GLU A 21 7.82 6.75 1.65
N LEU A 22 7.28 5.58 1.33
CA LEU A 22 7.41 4.95 0.02
C LEU A 22 6.92 5.88 -1.10
N LEU A 23 5.73 6.45 -0.94
CA LEU A 23 5.14 7.33 -1.96
C LEU A 23 5.96 8.61 -2.15
N ALA A 24 6.48 9.21 -1.07
CA ALA A 24 7.35 10.38 -1.17
C ALA A 24 8.64 10.04 -1.94
N GLY A 25 9.25 8.88 -1.69
CA GLY A 25 10.42 8.39 -2.44
C GLY A 25 10.12 8.21 -3.92
N LEU A 26 9.01 7.55 -4.26
CA LEU A 26 8.58 7.36 -5.66
C LEU A 26 8.31 8.68 -6.38
N LEU A 27 7.70 9.65 -5.71
CA LEU A 27 7.48 10.99 -6.25
C LEU A 27 8.81 11.71 -6.48
N ALA A 28 9.77 11.60 -5.56
CA ALA A 28 11.09 12.21 -5.69
C ALA A 28 11.86 11.62 -6.88
N ASP A 29 11.82 10.30 -7.04
CA ASP A 29 12.37 9.62 -8.21
C ASP A 29 11.68 10.04 -9.50
N HIS A 30 10.35 10.17 -9.48
CA HIS A 30 9.61 10.65 -10.64
C HIS A 30 10.02 12.08 -11.04
N VAL A 31 10.21 13.00 -10.08
CA VAL A 31 10.77 14.34 -10.34
C VAL A 31 12.14 14.23 -10.98
N ARG A 32 13.05 13.46 -10.37
CA ARG A 32 14.42 13.30 -10.86
C ARG A 32 14.49 12.73 -12.28
N LEU A 33 13.62 11.78 -12.60
CA LEU A 33 13.62 11.09 -13.89
C LEU A 33 12.87 11.84 -15.00
N THR A 34 11.91 12.72 -14.64
CA THR A 34 11.00 13.33 -15.63
C THR A 34 10.93 14.85 -15.60
N GLY A 35 11.45 15.50 -14.56
CA GLY A 35 11.28 16.94 -14.34
C GLY A 35 9.83 17.34 -14.03
N SER A 36 9.04 16.46 -13.40
CA SER A 36 7.62 16.70 -13.15
C SER A 36 7.38 17.83 -12.16
N ALA A 37 7.07 19.02 -12.68
CA ALA A 37 6.70 20.19 -11.88
C ALA A 37 5.44 19.96 -11.01
N VAL A 38 4.57 19.00 -11.37
CA VAL A 38 3.42 18.62 -10.54
C VAL A 38 3.89 17.87 -9.30
N ALA A 39 4.76 16.86 -9.47
CA ALA A 39 5.29 16.09 -8.35
C ALA A 39 6.18 16.95 -7.45
N GLU A 40 6.96 17.89 -8.01
CA GLU A 40 7.70 18.90 -7.24
C GLU A 40 6.79 19.70 -6.31
N ARG A 41 5.65 20.20 -6.83
CA ARG A 41 4.69 20.95 -6.01
C ARG A 41 4.05 20.08 -4.93
N VAL A 42 3.79 18.81 -5.22
CA VAL A 42 3.25 17.88 -4.22
C VAL A 42 4.25 17.66 -3.08
N LEU A 43 5.53 17.45 -3.42
CA LEU A 43 6.60 17.24 -2.43
C LEU A 43 6.93 18.50 -1.63
N ALA A 44 6.85 19.69 -2.25
CA ALA A 44 7.09 20.97 -1.57
C ALA A 44 6.11 21.24 -0.42
N ASP A 45 4.92 20.64 -0.46
CA ASP A 45 3.85 20.79 0.53
C ASP A 45 3.42 19.42 1.09
N TRP A 46 4.35 18.48 1.21
CA TRP A 46 4.04 17.08 1.51
C TRP A 46 3.14 16.85 2.74
N PRO A 47 3.33 17.53 3.89
CA PRO A 47 2.49 17.33 5.07
C PRO A 47 0.99 17.56 4.82
N ASP A 48 0.64 18.52 3.95
CA ASP A 48 -0.75 18.85 3.62
C ASP A 48 -1.28 18.02 2.43
N GLN A 49 -0.38 17.52 1.57
CA GLN A 49 -0.76 16.72 0.41
C GLN A 49 -0.96 15.23 0.73
N VAL A 50 -0.17 14.66 1.65
CA VAL A 50 -0.16 13.21 1.90
C VAL A 50 -1.54 12.64 2.26
N GLY A 51 -2.34 13.37 3.05
CA GLY A 51 -3.69 12.93 3.45
C GLY A 51 -4.70 12.84 2.30
N ARG A 52 -4.38 13.42 1.14
CA ARG A 52 -5.23 13.38 -0.07
C ARG A 52 -5.07 12.10 -0.86
N PHE A 53 -3.97 11.38 -0.68
CA PHE A 53 -3.73 10.09 -1.29
C PHE A 53 -4.53 8.98 -0.58
N LYS A 54 -4.83 7.92 -1.33
CA LYS A 54 -5.50 6.73 -0.83
C LYS A 54 -4.79 5.51 -1.40
N ARG A 55 -4.55 4.51 -0.56
CA ARG A 55 -4.06 3.20 -1.02
C ARG A 55 -5.24 2.44 -1.61
N VAL A 56 -5.09 1.93 -2.83
CA VAL A 56 -6.05 0.99 -3.41
C VAL A 56 -5.55 -0.40 -3.07
N MET A 57 -6.28 -1.10 -2.21
CA MET A 57 -5.85 -2.39 -1.69
C MET A 57 -6.80 -3.50 -2.16
N PRO A 58 -6.33 -4.50 -2.92
CA PRO A 58 -7.12 -5.68 -3.23
C PRO A 58 -7.45 -6.47 -1.95
N ARG A 59 -8.72 -6.85 -1.78
CA ARG A 59 -9.20 -7.53 -0.57
C ARG A 59 -8.47 -8.84 -0.32
N ASP A 60 -8.27 -9.65 -1.36
CA ASP A 60 -7.61 -10.95 -1.24
C ASP A 60 -6.11 -10.79 -0.92
N TYR A 61 -5.47 -9.79 -1.53
CA TYR A 61 -4.08 -9.46 -1.24
C TYR A 61 -3.90 -8.97 0.21
N ALA A 62 -4.80 -8.11 0.69
CA ALA A 62 -4.80 -7.67 2.09
C ALA A 62 -4.92 -8.85 3.07
N ARG A 63 -5.75 -9.86 2.76
CA ARG A 63 -5.86 -11.08 3.57
C ARG A 63 -4.53 -11.80 3.67
N VAL A 64 -3.85 -12.00 2.54
CA VAL A 64 -2.53 -12.65 2.49
C VAL A 64 -1.49 -11.84 3.29
N LEU A 65 -1.40 -10.52 3.08
CA LEU A 65 -0.46 -9.66 3.82
C LEU A 65 -0.72 -9.72 5.34
N GLY A 66 -1.98 -9.70 5.76
CA GLY A 66 -2.35 -9.82 7.17
C GLY A 66 -2.03 -11.18 7.78
N VAL A 67 -2.01 -12.25 6.99
CA VAL A 67 -1.55 -13.57 7.45
C VAL A 67 -0.04 -13.61 7.59
N MET A 68 0.69 -13.12 6.60
CA MET A 68 2.16 -13.09 6.63
C MET A 68 2.66 -12.28 7.83
N LYS A 69 2.08 -11.08 8.06
CA LYS A 69 2.44 -10.22 9.20
C LYS A 69 2.18 -10.88 10.56
N ARG A 70 1.10 -11.66 10.69
CA ARG A 70 0.81 -12.42 11.92
C ARG A 70 1.77 -13.59 12.10
N ALA A 71 2.07 -14.32 11.03
CA ALA A 71 3.01 -15.43 11.08
C ALA A 71 4.41 -14.98 11.52
N GLU A 72 4.87 -13.85 10.98
CA GLU A 72 6.13 -13.21 11.39
C GLU A 72 6.11 -12.79 12.86
N ALA A 73 5.04 -12.12 13.31
CA ALA A 73 4.89 -11.72 14.71
C ALA A 73 4.83 -12.91 15.69
N GLU A 74 4.36 -14.06 15.23
CA GLU A 74 4.32 -15.32 15.98
C GLU A 74 5.64 -16.12 15.87
N GLY A 75 6.61 -15.65 15.08
CA GLY A 75 7.91 -16.31 14.90
C GLY A 75 7.83 -17.63 14.16
N LEU A 76 6.82 -17.80 13.30
CA LEU A 76 6.66 -19.02 12.50
C LEU A 76 7.77 -19.14 11.46
N ASP A 77 8.12 -20.39 11.16
CA ASP A 77 9.00 -20.68 10.04
C ASP A 77 8.28 -20.50 8.69
N GLU A 78 9.05 -20.58 7.61
CA GLU A 78 8.58 -20.34 6.25
C GLU A 78 7.52 -21.36 5.81
N ALA A 79 7.64 -22.61 6.25
CA ALA A 79 6.69 -23.67 5.92
C ALA A 79 5.33 -23.42 6.60
N ALA A 80 5.33 -23.15 7.90
CA ALA A 80 4.11 -22.83 8.64
C ALA A 80 3.46 -21.52 8.17
N THR A 81 4.26 -20.55 7.73
CA THR A 81 3.77 -19.30 7.12
C THR A 81 3.06 -19.58 5.79
N LEU A 82 3.66 -20.41 4.93
CA LEU A 82 3.09 -20.78 3.64
C LEU A 82 1.76 -21.52 3.79
N ASP A 83 1.67 -22.47 4.73
CA ASP A 83 0.43 -23.20 4.99
C ASP A 83 -0.72 -22.24 5.35
N ARG A 84 -0.46 -21.25 6.22
CA ARG A 84 -1.47 -20.25 6.59
C ARG A 84 -1.88 -19.34 5.43
N VAL A 85 -0.93 -18.95 4.58
CA VAL A 85 -1.22 -18.14 3.38
C VAL A 85 -2.12 -18.92 2.40
N MET A 86 -1.85 -20.22 2.24
CA MET A 86 -2.63 -21.11 1.38
C MET A 86 -4.06 -21.31 1.90
N GLU A 87 -4.24 -21.40 3.22
CA GLU A 87 -5.58 -21.44 3.84
C GLU A 87 -6.37 -20.14 3.57
N ALA A 88 -5.73 -18.98 3.72
CA ALA A 88 -6.39 -17.69 3.52
C ALA A 88 -6.73 -17.37 2.05
N SER A 89 -6.08 -18.04 1.11
CA SER A 89 -6.35 -17.91 -0.33
C SER A 89 -7.52 -18.77 -0.82
N ARG A 90 -7.99 -19.73 0.01
CA ARG A 90 -9.10 -20.65 -0.33
C ARG A 90 -10.47 -20.17 0.14
N GLY A 91 -10.54 -19.06 0.90
CA GLY A 91 -11.77 -18.45 1.40
C GLY A 91 -11.96 -17.04 0.85
#